data_AF-A0A855EXE8-F1
#
_entry.id   AF-A0A855EXE8-F1
#
_cell.length_a   1.000
_cell.length_b   1.000
_cell.length_c   1.000
_cell.angle_alpha   90.00
_cell.angle_beta   90.00
_cell.angle_gamma   90.00
#
_symmetry.space_group_name_H-M   'P 1'
#
loop_
_entity.id
_entity.type
_entity.pdbx_description
1 polymer ?
#
loop_
_entity_poly.entity_id
_entity_poly.type
_entity_poly.pdbx_seq_one_letter_code
_entity_poly.pdbx_strand_id
1 'polypeptide(L)' 'MTKEETKIRCRDLYLQWDGRHENNPAKGLLFQAYMRQQPDFASFTYGRASMHQVVQCWVDEWEGFFQ' A
#
# COMPACT_ATOMS: atom_id res chain seq x y z
N MET A 1 -6.44 7.12 11.77
CA MET A 1 -4.99 7.33 11.59
C MET A 1 -4.75 8.59 10.76
N THR A 2 -3.64 9.28 10.96
CA THR A 2 -3.18 10.36 10.08
C THR A 2 -2.69 9.78 8.74
N LYS A 3 -2.46 10.65 7.75
CA LYS A 3 -1.91 10.22 6.45
C LYS A 3 -0.52 9.59 6.61
N GLU A 4 0.30 10.13 7.51
CA GLU A 4 1.66 9.64 7.73
C GLU A 4 1.66 8.29 8.45
N GLU A 5 0.85 8.14 9.50
CA GLU A 5 0.60 6.85 10.15
C GLU A 5 0.09 5.80 9.15
N THR A 6 -0.81 6.22 8.24
CA THR A 6 -1.32 5.34 7.18
C THR A 6 -0.20 4.92 6.25
N LYS A 7 0.69 5.82 5.81
CA LYS A 7 1.84 5.49 4.95
C LYS A 7 2.74 4.46 5.65
N ILE A 8 3.06 4.68 6.93
CA ILE A 8 3.91 3.76 7.71
C ILE A 8 3.25 2.38 7.79
N ARG A 9 1.98 2.31 8.20
CA ARG A 9 1.24 1.05 8.29
C ARG A 9 1.14 0.32 6.96
N CYS A 10 0.89 1.05 5.87
CA CYS A 10 0.85 0.47 4.52
C CYS A 10 2.21 -0.07 4.11
N ARG A 11 3.32 0.62 4.46
CA ARG A 11 4.67 0.10 4.21
C ARG A 11 4.92 -1.20 4.96
N ASP A 12 4.54 -1.28 6.24
CA ASP A 12 4.72 -2.51 7.02
C ASP A 12 3.93 -3.68 6.41
N LEU A 13 2.68 -3.42 6.02
CA LEU A 13 1.84 -4.39 5.32
C LEU A 13 2.46 -4.81 3.98
N TYR A 14 3.05 -3.88 3.23
CA TYR A 14 3.72 -4.16 1.96
C TYR A 14 4.92 -5.07 2.15
N LEU A 15 5.72 -4.84 3.19
CA LEU A 15 6.91 -5.65 3.48
C LEU A 15 6.54 -7.07 3.95
N GLN A 16 5.37 -7.26 4.54
CA GLN A 16 4.85 -8.55 5.02
C GLN A 16 4.01 -9.29 3.97
N TRP A 17 3.66 -8.64 2.86
CA TRP A 17 2.79 -9.21 1.85
C TRP A 17 3.56 -10.12 0.89
N ASP A 18 3.24 -11.41 0.87
CA ASP A 18 3.92 -12.42 0.04
C ASP A 18 3.93 -12.06 -1.46
N GLY A 19 2.86 -11.41 -1.95
CA GLY A 19 2.74 -10.96 -3.35
C GLY A 19 3.74 -9.86 -3.75
N ARG A 20 4.50 -9.30 -2.80
CA ARG A 20 5.53 -8.29 -3.06
C ARG A 20 6.62 -8.81 -4.00
N HIS A 21 6.97 -10.09 -3.96
CA HIS A 21 8.06 -10.65 -4.77
C HIS A 21 7.67 -10.97 -6.22
N GLU A 22 6.38 -10.87 -6.55
CA GLU A 22 5.91 -11.09 -7.91
C GLU A 22 6.27 -9.90 -8.80
N ASN A 23 6.96 -10.12 -9.92
CA ASN A 23 7.21 -9.05 -10.87
C ASN A 23 5.98 -8.85 -11.76
N ASN A 24 4.98 -8.13 -11.25
CA ASN A 24 3.68 -7.95 -11.88
C ASN A 24 3.34 -6.44 -12.04
N PRO A 25 3.02 -5.96 -13.26
CA PRO A 25 2.62 -4.56 -13.48
C PRO A 25 1.34 -4.17 -12.72
N ALA A 26 0.52 -5.13 -12.29
CA ALA A 26 -0.68 -4.91 -11.48
C ALA A 26 -0.42 -4.93 -9.95
N LYS A 27 0.85 -4.91 -9.50
CA LYS A 27 1.21 -5.05 -8.07
C LYS A 27 0.49 -4.03 -7.17
N GLY A 28 0.37 -2.77 -7.61
CA GLY A 28 -0.35 -1.75 -6.84
C GLY A 28 -1.84 -2.07 -6.64
N LEU A 29 -2.50 -2.68 -7.62
CA LEU A 29 -3.90 -3.11 -7.52
C LEU A 29 -4.05 -4.33 -6.61
N LEU A 30 -3.16 -5.31 -6.75
CA LEU A 30 -3.13 -6.51 -5.91
C LEU A 30 -2.87 -6.15 -4.44
N PHE A 31 -1.95 -5.23 -4.19
CA PHE A 31 -1.66 -4.76 -2.84
C PHE A 31 -2.86 -4.04 -2.22
N GLN A 32 -3.58 -3.21 -3.00
CA GLN A 32 -4.81 -2.58 -2.52
C GLN A 32 -5.89 -3.62 -2.14
N ALA A 33 -6.02 -4.70 -2.90
CA ALA A 33 -6.93 -5.79 -2.56
C ALA A 33 -6.54 -6.46 -1.24
N TYR A 34 -5.24 -6.67 -1.00
CA TYR A 34 -4.71 -7.18 0.27
C TYR A 34 -4.95 -6.21 1.44
N MET A 35 -4.73 -4.91 1.24
CA MET A 35 -4.97 -3.89 2.28
C MET A 35 -6.43 -3.86 2.75
N ARG A 36 -7.39 -4.05 1.83
CA ARG A 36 -8.82 -4.09 2.17
C ARG A 36 -9.21 -5.25 3.09
N GLN A 37 -8.36 -6.28 3.19
CA GLN A 37 -8.57 -7.42 4.08
C GLN A 37 -8.07 -7.15 5.50
N GLN A 38 -7.36 -6.03 5.73
CA GLN A 38 -6.79 -5.72 7.03
C GLN A 38 -7.87 -5.24 8.01
N PRO A 39 -7.82 -5.67 9.28
CA PRO A 39 -8.86 -5.34 10.27
C PRO A 39 -8.92 -3.84 10.58
N ASP A 40 -7.81 -3.13 10.45
CA ASP A 40 -7.67 -1.69 10.70
C ASP A 40 -7.92 -0.83 9.45
N PHE A 41 -8.25 -1.43 8.30
CA PHE A 41 -8.38 -0.72 7.03
C PHE A 41 -9.35 0.46 7.08
N ALA A 42 -10.47 0.34 7.81
CA ALA A 42 -11.46 1.42 7.96
C ALA A 42 -10.90 2.69 8.62
N SER A 43 -9.75 2.60 9.29
CA SER A 43 -9.10 3.72 9.96
C SER A 43 -8.05 4.45 9.11
N PHE A 44 -7.80 3.96 7.89
CA PHE A 44 -6.76 4.48 6.99
C PHE A 44 -7.19 5.79 6.36
N THR A 45 -6.26 6.74 6.30
CA THR A 45 -6.49 8.09 5.75
C THR A 45 -5.54 8.37 4.60
N TYR A 46 -6.08 8.66 3.42
CA TYR A 46 -5.30 8.94 2.20
C TYR A 46 -5.23 10.45 1.87
N GLY A 47 -5.89 11.28 2.68
CA GLY A 47 -6.03 12.71 2.43
C GLY A 47 -7.06 13.00 1.33
N ARG A 48 -6.79 14.00 0.48
CA ARG A 48 -7.72 14.43 -0.59
C ARG A 48 -7.66 13.55 -1.85
N ALA A 49 -6.60 12.78 -2.02
CA ALA A 49 -6.44 11.89 -3.16
C ALA A 49 -7.15 10.55 -2.91
N SER A 50 -7.54 9.87 -3.99
CA SER A 50 -8.12 8.52 -3.86
C SER A 50 -7.08 7.53 -3.32
N MET A 51 -7.55 6.51 -2.59
CA MET A 51 -6.70 5.41 -2.13
C MET A 51 -5.85 4.83 -3.27
N HIS A 52 -6.48 4.61 -4.43
CA HIS A 52 -5.82 4.03 -5.59
C HIS A 52 -4.58 4.84 -6.01
N GLN A 53 -4.74 6.17 -6.16
CA GLN A 53 -3.63 7.05 -6.54
C GLN A 53 -2.53 7.04 -5.48
N VAL A 54 -2.90 7.13 -4.20
CA VAL A 54 -1.92 7.20 -3.11
C VAL A 54 -1.15 5.90 -2.96
N VAL A 55 -1.83 4.76 -2.95
CA VAL A 55 -1.20 3.45 -2.79
C VAL A 55 -0.35 3.09 -4.00
N GLN A 56 -0.80 3.38 -5.23
CA GLN A 56 0.02 3.16 -6.44
C GLN A 56 1.33 3.95 -6.35
N CYS A 57 1.25 5.25 -6.04
CA CYS A 57 2.45 6.08 -5.89
C CYS A 57 3.41 5.56 -4.82
N TRP A 58 2.90 5.05 -3.70
CA TRP A 58 3.75 4.46 -2.64
C TRP A 58 4.38 3.14 -3.06
N VAL A 59 3.64 2.26 -3.73
CA VAL A 59 4.18 1.00 -4.24
C VAL A 59 5.27 1.26 -5.27
N ASP A 60 5.05 2.19 -6.22
CA ASP A 60 6.06 2.57 -7.21
C ASP A 60 7.32 3.14 -6.56
N GLU A 61 7.16 3.98 -5.52
CA GLU A 61 8.27 4.50 -4.69
C GLU A 61 9.05 3.34 -4.04
N TRP A 62 8.36 2.42 -3.39
CA TRP A 62 8.97 1.30 -2.65
C TRP A 62 9.64 0.27 -3.54
N GLU A 63 9.09 -0.04 -4.71
CA GLU A 63 9.71 -0.92 -5.70
C GLU A 63 11.06 -0.39 -6.18
N GLY A 64 11.23 0.94 -6.24
CA GLY A 64 12.52 1.56 -6.53
C GLY A 64 13.55 1.46 -5.40
N PHE A 65 13.11 1.25 -4.15
CA PHE A 65 13.97 1.20 -2.96
C PHE A 65 14.24 -0.21 -2.42
N PHE A 66 13.31 -1.15 -2.57
CA PHE A 66 13.34 -2.47 -1.92
C PHE A 66 13.56 -3.64 -2.89
N GLN A 67 14.23 -3.39 -4.03
CA GLN A 67 14.64 -4.43 -4.97
C GLN A 67 15.34 -5.59 -4.28
#